data_AF-A0A9N9KCC0-F1
#
_entry.id   AF-A0A9N9KCC0-F1
#
_cell.length_a   1.000
_cell.length_b   1.000
_cell.length_c   1.000
_cell.angle_alpha   90.00
_cell.angle_beta   90.00
_cell.angle_gamma   90.00
#
_symmetry.space_group_name_H-M   'P 1'
#
loop_
_entity.id
_entity.type
_entity.pdbx_description
1 polymer ?
#
loop_
_entity_poly.entity_id
_entity_poly.type
_entity_poly.pdbx_seq_one_letter_code
_entity_poly.pdbx_strand_id
1 'polypeptide(L)'
;MANANEWLNRAIPTDKKNQATTLRVYSSYQYRQELDTVLSVGYMKRKSKHNINGYQNDYSTPPNYYFCNVILEGELDLNDFVSLQELEIVGTEQQQQKLTKLKVDKCIGLISITINYTSLGYLSLGSKPKLKNINFNGNKRLIFCDITLKNLIERLTNLALTAKSISLSDLKLEIKKIKEENLVHQLDVIKNSLDLDNQLWLESLVEAQQEVLYNNNTFAHKQLVRCKKKLSEVLTDEEIKDILGKKIEINELESQLNRLNNLSLNN
;
A
#
# COMPACT_ATOMS: atom_id res chain seq x y z
N MET A 1 9.90 -13.05 -20.49
CA MET A 1 8.96 -13.06 -19.34
C MET A 1 9.02 -14.45 -18.73
N ALA A 2 8.82 -14.56 -17.42
CA ALA A 2 8.90 -15.83 -16.73
C ALA A 2 7.73 -15.98 -15.76
N ASN A 3 7.12 -17.17 -15.74
CA ASN A 3 6.18 -17.55 -14.71
C ASN A 3 6.84 -17.34 -13.33
N ALA A 4 6.18 -16.56 -12.46
CA ALA A 4 6.83 -16.04 -11.27
C ALA A 4 7.24 -17.15 -10.28
N ASN A 5 6.39 -18.15 -10.09
CA ASN A 5 6.67 -19.31 -9.23
C ASN A 5 7.78 -20.21 -9.78
N GLU A 6 7.73 -20.54 -11.07
CA GLU A 6 8.79 -21.35 -11.70
C GLU A 6 10.14 -20.64 -11.65
N TRP A 7 10.14 -19.33 -11.92
CA TRP A 7 11.34 -18.51 -11.84
C TRP A 7 11.88 -18.46 -10.41
N LEU A 8 11.02 -18.23 -9.41
CA LEU A 8 11.41 -18.19 -8.00
C LEU A 8 12.03 -19.51 -7.52
N ASN A 9 11.43 -20.65 -7.90
CA ASN A 9 11.94 -21.97 -7.56
C ASN A 9 13.31 -22.28 -8.18
N ARG A 10 13.60 -21.70 -9.35
CA ARG A 10 14.93 -21.79 -9.98
C ARG A 10 15.93 -20.81 -9.35
N ALA A 11 15.46 -19.63 -8.96
CA ALA A 11 16.28 -18.52 -8.48
C ALA A 11 16.60 -18.58 -6.98
N ILE A 12 15.87 -19.36 -6.18
CA ILE A 12 16.11 -19.54 -4.75
C ILE A 12 15.87 -21.01 -4.37
N PRO A 13 16.89 -21.72 -3.86
CA PRO A 13 16.72 -23.09 -3.36
C PRO A 13 15.67 -23.16 -2.25
N THR A 14 14.82 -24.20 -2.28
CA THR A 14 13.70 -24.38 -1.35
C THR A 14 14.14 -24.36 0.11
N ASP A 15 15.29 -24.95 0.44
CA ASP A 15 15.86 -25.01 1.79
C ASP A 15 16.35 -23.64 2.33
N LYS A 16 16.42 -22.62 1.47
CA LYS A 16 16.85 -21.26 1.83
C LYS A 16 15.71 -20.25 1.96
N LYS A 17 14.54 -20.55 1.40
CA LYS A 17 13.40 -19.60 1.37
C LYS A 17 12.96 -19.18 2.78
N ASN A 18 12.91 -20.13 3.72
CA ASN A 18 12.44 -19.88 5.08
C ASN A 18 13.38 -18.99 5.91
N GLN A 19 14.65 -18.83 5.49
CA GLN A 19 15.63 -17.97 6.16
C GLN A 19 15.67 -16.56 5.58
N ALA A 20 15.09 -16.35 4.40
CA ALA A 20 15.16 -15.08 3.70
C ALA A 20 14.42 -13.97 4.44
N THR A 21 15.11 -12.86 4.71
CA THR A 21 14.51 -11.67 5.34
C THR A 21 14.15 -10.58 4.35
N THR A 22 14.82 -10.52 3.20
CA THR A 22 14.57 -9.53 2.16
C THR A 22 14.50 -10.18 0.78
N LEU A 23 13.48 -9.82 0.00
CA LEU A 23 13.33 -10.20 -1.40
C LEU A 23 13.00 -8.95 -2.22
N ARG A 24 13.85 -8.61 -3.19
CA ARG A 24 13.65 -7.47 -4.09
C ARG A 24 13.75 -7.88 -5.55
N VAL A 25 12.75 -7.53 -6.35
CA VAL A 25 12.64 -7.84 -7.77
C VAL A 25 12.32 -6.58 -8.55
N TYR A 26 13.19 -6.19 -9.49
CA TYR A 26 13.04 -5.00 -10.31
C TYR A 26 12.97 -5.36 -11.80
N SER A 27 12.06 -4.74 -12.55
CA SER A 27 11.96 -4.95 -14.00
C SER A 27 13.09 -4.31 -14.80
N SER A 28 13.78 -3.31 -14.24
CA SER A 28 14.89 -2.61 -14.87
C SER A 28 16.01 -2.27 -13.88
N TYR A 29 17.20 -1.98 -14.41
CA TYR A 29 18.37 -1.55 -13.62
C TYR A 29 18.29 -0.12 -13.11
N GLN A 30 17.40 0.70 -13.69
CA GLN A 30 17.42 2.16 -13.51
C GLN A 30 17.05 2.60 -12.09
N TYR A 31 16.47 1.72 -11.28
CA TYR A 31 16.15 1.98 -9.87
C TYR A 31 17.39 2.02 -8.94
N ARG A 32 18.61 1.87 -9.49
CA ARG A 32 19.84 1.68 -8.72
C ARG A 32 20.95 2.71 -8.96
N GLN A 33 20.64 3.91 -9.46
CA GLN A 33 21.69 4.92 -9.68
C GLN A 33 22.34 5.46 -8.38
N GLU A 34 21.88 5.09 -7.18
CA GLU A 34 22.53 5.45 -5.90
C GLU A 34 23.35 4.33 -5.24
N LEU A 35 23.49 3.15 -5.85
CA LEU A 35 24.35 2.07 -5.35
C LEU A 35 25.32 1.63 -6.44
N ASP A 36 26.55 2.12 -6.32
CA ASP A 36 27.70 1.85 -7.19
C ASP A 36 27.71 0.47 -7.85
N THR A 37 27.77 0.51 -9.19
CA THR A 37 28.40 -0.46 -10.10
C THR A 37 28.45 -1.92 -9.65
N VAL A 38 27.47 -2.75 -10.03
CA VAL A 38 27.74 -4.13 -10.50
C VAL A 38 26.61 -4.58 -11.43
N LEU A 39 26.96 -4.95 -12.66
CA LEU A 39 26.20 -5.77 -13.60
C LEU A 39 26.33 -7.25 -13.24
N SER A 40 25.23 -7.99 -13.08
CA SER A 40 25.04 -9.35 -13.62
C SER A 40 23.80 -10.02 -13.01
N VAL A 41 23.09 -10.76 -13.86
CA VAL A 41 22.11 -11.77 -13.45
C VAL A 41 22.89 -12.91 -12.78
N GLY A 42 22.99 -12.86 -11.46
CA GLY A 42 23.72 -13.87 -10.69
C GLY A 42 23.67 -13.54 -9.21
N TYR A 43 23.27 -14.52 -8.41
CA TYR A 43 23.24 -14.49 -6.95
C TYR A 43 24.35 -13.62 -6.32
N MET A 44 24.00 -12.42 -5.84
CA MET A 44 24.87 -11.68 -4.94
C MET A 44 24.68 -12.18 -3.51
N LYS A 45 25.47 -13.19 -3.10
CA LYS A 45 25.92 -13.23 -1.70
C LYS A 45 26.79 -11.99 -1.50
N ARG A 46 26.38 -11.05 -0.63
CA ARG A 46 27.24 -9.94 -0.19
C ARG A 46 28.54 -10.53 0.39
N LYS A 47 29.59 -10.64 -0.42
CA LYS A 47 30.96 -10.73 0.11
C LYS A 47 31.38 -9.30 0.39
N SER A 48 31.29 -8.90 1.65
CA SER A 48 31.99 -7.73 2.16
C SER A 48 33.47 -7.90 1.80
N LYS A 49 33.97 -7.05 0.91
CA LYS A 49 35.38 -7.02 0.53
C LYS A 49 36.15 -6.37 1.69
N HIS A 50 36.58 -7.17 2.65
CA HIS A 50 37.89 -7.04 3.27
C HIS A 50 38.36 -8.42 3.74
N ASN A 51 39.61 -8.74 3.40
CA ASN A 51 40.39 -9.94 3.72
C ASN A 51 40.15 -11.23 2.92
N ILE A 52 41.03 -11.39 1.94
CA ILE A 52 41.53 -12.67 1.45
C ILE A 52 42.37 -13.26 2.59
N ASN A 53 41.77 -14.16 3.38
CA ASN A 53 42.39 -15.39 3.90
C ASN A 53 41.43 -16.06 4.91
N GLY A 54 40.96 -17.24 4.50
CA GLY A 54 40.28 -18.28 5.29
C GLY A 54 39.41 -17.85 6.47
N TYR A 55 38.11 -17.67 6.26
CA TYR A 55 37.13 -17.77 7.34
C TYR A 55 35.84 -18.47 6.89
N GLN A 56 35.33 -19.29 7.81
CA GLN A 56 34.07 -20.01 7.76
C GLN A 56 32.94 -19.10 7.28
N ASN A 57 32.01 -19.65 6.50
CA ASN A 57 30.75 -18.96 6.17
C ASN A 57 30.08 -18.55 7.48
N ASP A 58 30.06 -17.26 7.79
CA ASP A 58 29.29 -16.75 8.92
C ASP A 58 27.80 -16.84 8.54
N TYR A 59 27.16 -17.92 8.99
CA TYR A 59 25.72 -18.17 8.84
C TYR A 59 24.87 -17.22 9.71
N SER A 60 25.47 -16.25 10.40
CA SER A 60 24.77 -15.37 11.35
C SER A 60 23.85 -14.34 10.69
N THR A 61 24.05 -14.00 9.41
CA THR A 61 23.21 -13.01 8.71
C THR A 61 22.18 -13.69 7.80
N PRO A 62 20.88 -13.38 7.96
CA PRO A 62 19.85 -13.97 7.11
C PRO A 62 20.06 -13.62 5.63
N PRO A 63 19.77 -14.54 4.69
CA PRO A 63 19.95 -14.30 3.27
C PRO A 63 19.01 -13.20 2.76
N ASN A 64 19.57 -12.26 1.99
CA ASN A 64 18.84 -11.20 1.30
C ASN A 64 18.97 -11.41 -0.22
N TYR A 65 17.86 -11.36 -0.94
CA TYR A 65 17.80 -11.64 -2.38
C TYR A 65 17.43 -10.38 -3.18
N TYR A 66 18.21 -10.11 -4.23
CA TYR A 66 18.03 -8.96 -5.10
C TYR A 66 18.14 -9.41 -6.55
N PHE A 67 17.12 -9.07 -7.34
CA PHE A 67 17.04 -9.45 -8.74
C PHE A 67 16.62 -8.24 -9.57
N CYS A 68 17.38 -7.95 -10.62
CA CYS A 68 17.13 -6.84 -11.54
C CYS A 68 16.92 -7.37 -12.96
N ASN A 69 16.24 -6.59 -13.79
CA ASN A 69 15.86 -6.97 -15.15
C ASN A 69 14.99 -8.23 -15.20
N VAL A 70 14.11 -8.39 -14.20
CA VAL A 70 13.19 -9.54 -14.10
C VAL A 70 11.75 -9.04 -14.21
N ILE A 71 11.04 -9.55 -15.21
CA ILE A 71 9.60 -9.35 -15.37
C ILE A 71 8.91 -10.65 -15.01
N LEU A 72 8.26 -10.65 -13.85
CA LEU A 72 7.45 -11.75 -13.34
C LEU A 72 6.04 -11.69 -13.92
N GLU A 73 5.49 -12.85 -14.26
CA GLU A 73 4.11 -12.97 -14.73
C GLU A 73 3.34 -14.08 -13.99
N GLY A 74 2.01 -13.94 -13.92
CA GLY A 74 1.14 -14.94 -13.30
C GLY A 74 1.06 -14.79 -11.78
N GLU A 75 1.12 -15.92 -11.07
CA GLU A 75 1.04 -16.00 -9.61
C GLU A 75 2.44 -16.10 -8.99
N LEU A 76 2.69 -15.31 -7.94
CA LEU A 76 3.86 -15.44 -7.07
C LEU A 76 3.41 -15.86 -5.66
N ASP A 77 3.85 -17.04 -5.23
CA ASP A 77 3.58 -17.60 -3.91
C ASP A 77 4.84 -17.53 -3.03
N LEU A 78 4.79 -16.69 -1.99
CA LEU A 78 5.89 -16.46 -1.06
C LEU A 78 5.64 -17.13 0.30
N ASN A 79 4.69 -18.06 0.41
CA ASN A 79 4.34 -18.67 1.70
C ASN A 79 5.47 -19.53 2.32
N ASP A 80 6.48 -19.91 1.54
CA ASP A 80 7.70 -20.56 2.05
C ASP A 80 8.67 -19.57 2.72
N PHE A 81 8.48 -18.25 2.55
CA PHE A 81 9.34 -17.18 3.06
C PHE A 81 8.85 -16.69 4.42
N VAL A 82 8.74 -17.60 5.39
CA VAL A 82 8.16 -17.31 6.72
C VAL A 82 8.90 -16.21 7.50
N SER A 83 10.20 -16.02 7.24
CA SER A 83 11.04 -15.00 7.89
C SER A 83 11.11 -13.68 7.13
N LEU A 84 10.36 -13.52 6.02
CA LEU A 84 10.41 -12.33 5.18
C LEU A 84 9.95 -11.10 5.94
N GLN A 85 10.80 -10.07 5.95
CA GLN A 85 10.56 -8.77 6.59
C GLN A 85 10.38 -7.67 5.55
N GLU A 86 11.09 -7.74 4.42
CA GLU A 86 11.02 -6.74 3.35
C GLU A 86 10.72 -7.42 2.02
N LEU A 87 9.67 -6.95 1.34
CA LEU A 87 9.34 -7.37 -0.02
C LEU A 87 9.26 -6.16 -0.94
N GLU A 88 10.04 -6.19 -2.02
CA GLU A 88 9.93 -5.21 -3.10
C GLU A 88 9.71 -5.91 -4.44
N ILE A 89 8.65 -5.56 -5.15
CA ILE A 89 8.39 -5.99 -6.53
C ILE A 89 8.02 -4.76 -7.34
N VAL A 90 8.97 -4.28 -8.13
CA VAL A 90 8.90 -2.97 -8.75
C VAL A 90 9.03 -3.09 -10.26
N GLY A 91 8.04 -2.57 -10.98
CA GLY A 91 8.08 -2.30 -12.40
C GLY A 91 8.48 -0.85 -12.71
N THR A 92 8.34 -0.45 -13.97
CA THR A 92 8.30 0.95 -14.39
C THR A 92 7.07 1.20 -15.26
N GLU A 93 6.78 2.46 -15.58
CA GLU A 93 5.70 2.81 -16.51
C GLU A 93 5.84 2.11 -17.86
N GLN A 94 7.07 2.01 -18.38
CA GLN A 94 7.38 1.37 -19.65
C GLN A 94 7.50 -0.16 -19.52
N GLN A 95 7.86 -0.68 -18.34
CA GLN A 95 8.10 -2.10 -18.09
C GLN A 95 7.45 -2.55 -16.79
N GLN A 96 6.13 -2.66 -16.82
CA GLN A 96 5.33 -3.13 -15.69
C GLN A 96 5.59 -4.61 -15.37
N GLN A 97 5.49 -4.96 -14.09
CA GLN A 97 5.41 -6.36 -13.69
C GLN A 97 4.04 -6.92 -14.12
N LYS A 98 4.02 -8.16 -14.63
CA LYS A 98 2.80 -8.83 -15.10
C LYS A 98 2.22 -9.79 -14.06
N LEU A 99 2.54 -9.56 -12.79
CA LEU A 99 1.96 -10.31 -11.69
C LEU A 99 0.46 -10.05 -11.62
N THR A 100 -0.31 -11.13 -11.58
CA THR A 100 -1.78 -11.10 -11.46
C THR A 100 -2.24 -11.53 -10.08
N LYS A 101 -1.38 -12.24 -9.33
CA LYS A 101 -1.64 -12.70 -7.97
C LYS A 101 -0.36 -12.77 -7.14
N LEU A 102 -0.46 -12.36 -5.88
CA LEU A 102 0.61 -12.43 -4.89
C LEU A 102 0.07 -13.07 -3.61
N LYS A 103 0.72 -14.12 -3.12
CA LYS A 103 0.40 -14.76 -1.84
C LYS A 103 1.53 -14.54 -0.85
N VAL A 104 1.19 -13.94 0.28
CA VAL A 104 2.11 -13.62 1.38
C VAL A 104 1.52 -13.97 2.74
N ASP A 105 0.53 -14.87 2.78
CA ASP A 105 -0.25 -15.21 3.98
C ASP A 105 0.64 -15.65 5.14
N LYS A 106 1.68 -16.45 4.86
CA LYS A 106 2.62 -16.96 5.87
C LYS A 106 3.82 -16.04 6.17
N CYS A 107 3.96 -14.92 5.48
CA CYS A 107 5.01 -13.92 5.75
C CYS A 107 4.64 -13.06 6.98
N ILE A 108 4.53 -13.67 8.16
CA ILE A 108 4.07 -12.99 9.40
C ILE A 108 5.07 -11.93 9.91
N GLY A 109 6.34 -12.05 9.50
CA GLY A 109 7.41 -11.13 9.86
C GLY A 109 7.47 -9.86 9.02
N LEU A 110 6.57 -9.68 8.04
CA LEU A 110 6.64 -8.59 7.06
C LEU A 110 6.49 -7.23 7.75
N ILE A 111 7.51 -6.38 7.57
CA ILE A 111 7.60 -5.00 8.08
C ILE A 111 7.37 -3.99 6.96
N SER A 112 7.85 -4.30 5.76
CA SER A 112 7.78 -3.43 4.59
C SER A 112 7.34 -4.20 3.35
N ILE A 113 6.39 -3.63 2.61
CA ILE A 113 5.99 -4.13 1.29
C ILE A 113 5.89 -2.98 0.29
N THR A 114 6.62 -3.11 -0.81
CA THR A 114 6.57 -2.21 -1.96
C THR A 114 6.23 -3.01 -3.19
N ILE A 115 5.05 -2.80 -3.77
CA ILE A 115 4.63 -3.47 -5.00
C ILE A 115 4.24 -2.37 -5.98
N ASN A 116 5.11 -2.00 -6.91
CA ASN A 116 4.88 -0.83 -7.78
C ASN A 116 4.80 -1.22 -9.25
N TYR A 117 3.98 -0.51 -10.01
CA TYR A 117 3.82 -0.70 -11.46
C TYR A 117 3.59 -2.16 -11.85
N THR A 118 2.60 -2.80 -11.22
CA THR A 118 2.23 -4.20 -11.46
C THR A 118 0.82 -4.32 -12.03
N SER A 119 0.52 -5.49 -12.59
CA SER A 119 -0.81 -5.86 -13.09
C SER A 119 -1.73 -6.48 -12.02
N LEU A 120 -1.37 -6.38 -10.73
CA LEU A 120 -2.17 -6.98 -9.66
C LEU A 120 -3.56 -6.33 -9.60
N GLY A 121 -4.59 -7.15 -9.70
CA GLY A 121 -5.97 -6.70 -9.50
C GLY A 121 -6.40 -6.72 -8.03
N TYR A 122 -5.79 -7.58 -7.22
CA TYR A 122 -6.16 -7.80 -5.83
C TYR A 122 -4.96 -8.21 -5.00
N LEU A 123 -4.84 -7.66 -3.80
CA LEU A 123 -3.85 -8.06 -2.80
C LEU A 123 -4.50 -8.15 -1.42
N SER A 124 -4.33 -9.30 -0.78
CA SER A 124 -4.63 -9.51 0.63
C SER A 124 -3.33 -9.79 1.37
N LEU A 125 -3.08 -9.03 2.44
CA LEU A 125 -1.93 -9.27 3.32
C LEU A 125 -2.30 -10.12 4.54
N GLY A 126 -3.59 -10.32 4.79
CA GLY A 126 -4.06 -10.88 6.06
C GLY A 126 -3.63 -10.01 7.25
N SER A 127 -3.54 -10.62 8.43
CA SER A 127 -3.01 -9.92 9.61
C SER A 127 -1.48 -9.89 9.58
N LYS A 128 -0.90 -8.71 9.40
CA LYS A 128 0.56 -8.47 9.48
C LYS A 128 0.86 -7.51 10.62
N PRO A 129 1.01 -7.99 11.87
CA PRO A 129 1.10 -7.14 13.05
C PRO A 129 2.35 -6.24 13.10
N LYS A 130 3.36 -6.52 12.25
CA LYS A 130 4.61 -5.77 12.17
C LYS A 130 4.70 -4.86 10.95
N LEU A 131 3.70 -4.88 10.07
CA LEU A 131 3.73 -4.12 8.82
C LEU A 131 3.60 -2.63 9.13
N LYS A 132 4.59 -1.85 8.67
CA LYS A 132 4.68 -0.40 8.91
C LYS A 132 4.72 0.38 7.61
N ASN A 133 5.38 -0.18 6.59
CA ASN A 133 5.64 0.51 5.34
C ASN A 133 4.90 -0.22 4.21
N ILE A 134 4.01 0.49 3.54
CA ILE A 134 3.22 -0.03 2.43
C ILE A 134 3.33 0.97 1.29
N ASN A 135 3.77 0.51 0.12
CA ASN A 135 3.83 1.34 -1.08
C ASN A 135 3.30 0.55 -2.28
N PHE A 136 2.26 1.07 -2.92
CA PHE A 136 1.62 0.46 -4.09
C PHE A 136 1.51 1.43 -5.27
N ASN A 137 2.51 2.27 -5.48
CA ASN A 137 2.50 3.28 -6.54
C ASN A 137 2.40 2.66 -7.95
N GLY A 138 1.67 3.31 -8.85
CA GLY A 138 1.58 2.93 -10.25
C GLY A 138 0.74 1.68 -10.55
N ASN A 139 0.05 1.09 -9.56
CA ASN A 139 -0.87 -0.02 -9.80
C ASN A 139 -2.28 0.48 -10.12
N LYS A 140 -2.58 0.69 -11.39
CA LYS A 140 -3.85 1.29 -11.85
C LYS A 140 -5.12 0.48 -11.52
N ARG A 141 -4.98 -0.82 -11.18
CA ARG A 141 -6.11 -1.74 -10.97
C ARG A 141 -6.08 -2.45 -9.61
N LEU A 142 -5.13 -2.12 -8.74
CA LEU A 142 -4.97 -2.84 -7.50
C LEU A 142 -6.08 -2.45 -6.51
N ILE A 143 -6.93 -3.42 -6.19
CA ILE A 143 -7.82 -3.33 -5.03
C ILE A 143 -7.03 -3.89 -3.83
N PHE A 144 -6.60 -3.00 -2.95
CA PHE A 144 -5.95 -3.37 -1.71
C PHE A 144 -6.99 -3.55 -0.60
N CYS A 145 -7.10 -4.77 -0.06
CA CYS A 145 -7.92 -5.05 1.11
C CYS A 145 -7.02 -5.21 2.32
N ASP A 146 -6.83 -4.12 3.06
CA ASP A 146 -6.18 -4.18 4.36
C ASP A 146 -7.07 -4.88 5.39
N ILE A 147 -6.47 -5.20 6.54
CA ILE A 147 -7.08 -5.49 7.84
C ILE A 147 -8.34 -4.66 8.08
N THR A 148 -8.41 -3.42 7.57
CA THR A 148 -9.62 -2.59 7.57
C THR A 148 -10.81 -3.33 6.97
N LEU A 149 -10.81 -3.77 5.69
CA LEU A 149 -11.98 -4.46 5.13
C LEU A 149 -12.34 -5.74 5.90
N LYS A 150 -11.34 -6.47 6.40
CA LYS A 150 -11.57 -7.63 7.26
C LYS A 150 -12.27 -7.25 8.57
N ASN A 151 -11.79 -6.21 9.26
CA ASN A 151 -12.38 -5.68 10.48
C ASN A 151 -13.79 -5.12 10.21
N LEU A 152 -14.02 -4.51 9.04
CA LEU A 152 -15.33 -4.00 8.62
C LEU A 152 -16.31 -5.16 8.38
N ILE A 153 -15.88 -6.23 7.71
CA ILE A 153 -16.66 -7.46 7.54
C ILE A 153 -16.93 -8.12 8.89
N GLU A 154 -15.94 -8.18 9.78
CA GLU A 154 -16.08 -8.76 11.11
C GLU A 154 -17.04 -7.95 11.99
N ARG A 155 -17.00 -6.61 11.93
CA ARG A 155 -17.98 -5.73 12.59
C ARG A 155 -19.40 -5.96 12.08
N LEU A 156 -19.60 -6.01 10.77
CA LEU A 156 -20.90 -6.32 10.17
C LEU A 156 -21.38 -7.73 10.53
N THR A 157 -20.47 -8.70 10.55
CA THR A 157 -20.78 -10.09 10.93
C THR A 157 -21.13 -10.19 12.42
N ASN A 158 -20.43 -9.48 13.28
CA ASN A 158 -20.72 -9.44 14.71
C ASN A 158 -22.05 -8.75 14.99
N LEU A 159 -22.36 -7.64 14.31
CA LEU A 159 -23.70 -7.04 14.32
C LEU A 159 -24.76 -8.03 13.84
N ALA A 160 -24.48 -8.77 12.76
CA ALA A 160 -25.35 -9.81 12.22
C ALA A 160 -25.65 -10.93 13.23
N LEU A 161 -24.65 -11.35 13.99
CA LEU A 161 -24.70 -12.52 14.87
C LEU A 161 -25.18 -12.20 16.30
N THR A 162 -24.93 -10.99 16.82
CA THR A 162 -25.18 -10.66 18.23
C THR A 162 -26.52 -9.98 18.48
N ALA A 163 -27.14 -9.40 17.45
CA ALA A 163 -28.39 -8.68 17.60
C ALA A 163 -29.61 -9.61 17.47
N LYS A 164 -30.42 -9.71 18.53
CA LYS A 164 -31.72 -10.42 18.54
C LYS A 164 -32.72 -9.86 17.52
N SER A 165 -32.57 -8.60 17.14
CA SER A 165 -33.28 -7.94 16.04
C SER A 165 -32.41 -6.81 15.50
N ILE A 166 -31.82 -7.00 14.33
CA ILE A 166 -31.05 -5.94 13.67
C ILE A 166 -32.03 -5.01 12.99
N SER A 167 -32.06 -3.75 13.40
CA SER A 167 -32.81 -2.78 12.65
C SER A 167 -32.05 -2.45 11.35
N LEU A 168 -32.79 -2.26 10.25
CA LEU A 168 -32.20 -1.80 9.00
C LEU A 168 -31.45 -0.45 9.19
N SER A 169 -31.86 0.35 10.18
CA SER A 169 -31.16 1.57 10.60
C SER A 169 -29.76 1.30 11.14
N ASP A 170 -29.57 0.29 11.99
CA ASP A 170 -28.25 -0.03 12.57
C ASP A 170 -27.27 -0.48 11.49
N LEU A 171 -27.74 -1.32 10.55
CA LEU A 171 -26.93 -1.73 9.39
C LEU A 171 -26.57 -0.55 8.50
N LYS A 172 -27.53 0.34 8.22
CA LYS A 172 -27.28 1.55 7.41
C LYS A 172 -26.28 2.47 8.10
N LEU A 173 -26.37 2.64 9.41
CA LEU A 173 -25.43 3.44 10.19
C LEU A 173 -24.03 2.84 10.13
N GLU A 174 -23.90 1.54 10.36
CA GLU A 174 -22.60 0.86 10.35
C GLU A 174 -21.95 0.89 8.97
N ILE A 175 -22.71 0.60 7.89
CA ILE A 175 -22.19 0.67 6.52
C ILE A 175 -21.65 2.07 6.19
N LYS A 176 -22.32 3.13 6.66
CA LYS A 176 -21.85 4.51 6.46
C LYS A 176 -20.55 4.80 7.22
N LYS A 177 -20.46 4.40 8.49
CA LYS A 177 -19.21 4.52 9.28
C LYS A 177 -18.07 3.77 8.62
N ILE A 178 -18.34 2.55 8.16
CA ILE A 178 -17.37 1.72 7.47
C ILE A 178 -16.84 2.40 6.21
N LYS A 179 -17.73 3.01 5.44
CA LYS A 179 -17.37 3.73 4.21
C LYS A 179 -16.55 4.98 4.51
N GLU A 180 -16.93 5.74 5.53
CA GLU A 180 -16.20 6.92 6.01
C GLU A 180 -14.78 6.54 6.46
N GLU A 181 -14.63 5.57 7.36
CA GLU A 181 -13.33 5.08 7.86
C GLU A 181 -12.41 4.65 6.71
N ASN A 182 -12.95 3.96 5.70
CA ASN A 182 -12.18 3.55 4.53
C ASN A 182 -11.70 4.74 3.68
N LEU A 183 -12.53 5.77 3.49
CA LEU A 183 -12.15 6.98 2.76
C LEU A 183 -11.08 7.78 3.53
N VAL A 184 -11.22 7.91 4.85
CA VAL A 184 -10.24 8.56 5.73
C VAL A 184 -8.89 7.85 5.61
N HIS A 185 -8.88 6.53 5.71
CA HIS A 185 -7.66 5.73 5.57
C HIS A 185 -6.98 5.95 4.19
N GLN A 186 -7.75 5.99 3.10
CA GLN A 186 -7.18 6.26 1.77
C GLN A 186 -6.53 7.64 1.69
N LEU A 187 -7.11 8.66 2.33
CA LEU A 187 -6.51 9.98 2.42
C LEU A 187 -5.24 9.98 3.26
N ASP A 188 -5.22 9.26 4.38
CA ASP A 188 -4.03 9.12 5.24
C ASP A 188 -2.87 8.43 4.51
N VAL A 189 -3.16 7.41 3.70
CA VAL A 189 -2.13 6.75 2.87
C VAL A 189 -1.49 7.74 1.89
N ILE A 190 -2.31 8.55 1.19
CA ILE A 190 -1.80 9.58 0.27
C ILE A 190 -0.99 10.62 1.04
N LYS A 191 -1.52 11.12 2.16
CA LYS A 191 -0.85 12.12 3.00
C LYS A 191 0.51 11.63 3.47
N ASN A 192 0.58 10.42 4.02
CA ASN A 192 1.82 9.84 4.53
C ASN A 192 2.86 9.52 3.43
N SER A 193 2.47 9.53 2.15
CA SER A 193 3.40 9.40 1.02
C SER A 193 4.09 10.70 0.62
N LEU A 194 3.60 11.84 1.10
CA LEU A 194 4.16 13.17 0.85
C LEU A 194 5.19 13.55 1.92
N ASP A 195 6.15 14.40 1.57
CA ASP A 195 6.98 15.07 2.56
C ASP A 195 6.17 16.04 3.45
N LEU A 196 6.76 16.46 4.57
CA LEU A 196 6.07 17.27 5.57
C LEU A 196 5.51 18.58 5.01
N ASP A 197 6.23 19.25 4.11
CA ASP A 197 5.78 20.51 3.52
C ASP A 197 4.56 20.27 2.62
N ASN A 198 4.61 19.22 1.80
CA ASN A 198 3.50 18.84 0.93
C ASN A 198 2.30 18.30 1.71
N GLN A 199 2.50 17.68 2.88
CA GLN A 199 1.40 17.33 3.80
C GLN A 199 0.67 18.58 4.30
N LEU A 200 1.39 19.63 4.69
CA LEU A 200 0.78 20.89 5.13
C LEU A 200 0.02 21.59 4.00
N TRP A 201 0.55 21.53 2.77
CA TRP A 201 -0.18 22.02 1.59
C TRP A 201 -1.44 21.23 1.29
N LEU A 202 -1.41 19.90 1.49
CA LEU A 202 -2.58 19.04 1.34
C LEU A 202 -3.67 19.36 2.38
N GLU A 203 -3.28 19.57 3.63
CA GLU A 203 -4.20 20.03 4.68
C GLU A 203 -4.84 21.39 4.33
N SER A 204 -4.00 22.35 3.92
CA SER A 204 -4.46 23.68 3.50
C SER A 204 -5.40 23.61 2.28
N LEU A 205 -5.13 22.72 1.33
CA LEU A 205 -5.99 22.47 0.17
C LEU A 205 -7.37 21.99 0.61
N VAL A 206 -7.41 21.00 1.50
CA VAL A 206 -8.63 20.39 2.02
C VAL A 206 -9.47 21.40 2.81
N GLU A 207 -8.84 22.19 3.68
CA GLU A 207 -9.50 23.26 4.43
C GLU A 207 -10.07 24.35 3.52
N ALA A 208 -9.28 24.80 2.54
CA ALA A 208 -9.74 25.80 1.57
C ALA A 208 -10.94 25.29 0.75
N GLN A 209 -10.93 24.01 0.34
CA GLN A 209 -12.08 23.40 -0.35
C GLN A 209 -13.31 23.39 0.55
N GLN A 210 -13.15 23.05 1.82
CA GLN A 210 -14.24 23.02 2.79
C GLN A 210 -14.86 24.41 2.98
N GLU A 211 -14.03 25.44 3.16
CA GLU A 211 -14.47 26.82 3.29
C GLU A 211 -15.15 27.34 2.01
N VAL A 212 -14.68 26.95 0.83
CA VAL A 212 -15.34 27.25 -0.45
C VAL A 212 -16.74 26.63 -0.51
N LEU A 213 -16.89 25.37 -0.08
CA LEU A 213 -18.18 24.66 -0.14
C LEU A 213 -19.22 25.24 0.81
N TYR A 214 -18.81 25.65 2.01
CA TYR A 214 -19.75 26.13 3.04
C TYR A 214 -20.01 27.64 2.96
N ASN A 215 -18.97 28.44 2.71
CA ASN A 215 -19.05 29.89 2.84
C ASN A 215 -18.84 30.63 1.50
N ASN A 216 -18.52 29.92 0.41
CA ASN A 216 -18.21 30.49 -0.90
C ASN A 216 -17.22 31.68 -0.84
N ASN A 217 -16.23 31.54 0.03
CA ASN A 217 -15.33 32.63 0.38
C ASN A 217 -14.28 32.89 -0.73
N THR A 218 -14.21 34.12 -1.24
CA THR A 218 -13.25 34.53 -2.29
C THR A 218 -11.79 34.29 -1.89
N PHE A 219 -11.43 34.48 -0.62
CA PHE A 219 -10.10 34.19 -0.12
C PHE A 219 -9.81 32.69 -0.16
N ALA A 220 -10.77 31.85 0.25
CA ALA A 220 -10.63 30.41 0.19
C ALA A 220 -10.46 29.90 -1.25
N HIS A 221 -11.17 30.47 -2.22
CA HIS A 221 -10.96 30.18 -3.65
C HIS A 221 -9.51 30.47 -4.09
N LYS A 222 -8.95 31.61 -3.66
CA LYS A 222 -7.55 31.95 -3.97
C LYS A 222 -6.57 30.96 -3.31
N GLN A 223 -6.82 30.57 -2.06
CA GLN A 223 -5.99 29.57 -1.38
C GLN A 223 -6.08 28.21 -2.06
N LEU A 224 -7.28 27.77 -2.44
CA LEU A 224 -7.49 26.51 -3.15
C LEU A 224 -6.68 26.46 -4.45
N VAL A 225 -6.74 27.52 -5.27
CA VAL A 225 -5.95 27.62 -6.51
C VAL A 225 -4.46 27.58 -6.23
N ARG A 226 -3.99 28.30 -5.19
CA ARG A 226 -2.58 28.32 -4.80
C ARG A 226 -2.09 26.94 -4.38
N CYS A 227 -2.85 26.24 -3.53
CA CYS A 227 -2.50 24.91 -3.05
C CYS A 227 -2.47 23.90 -4.20
N LYS A 228 -3.46 23.93 -5.11
CA LYS A 228 -3.48 23.08 -6.31
C LYS A 228 -2.22 23.24 -7.15
N LYS A 229 -1.84 24.49 -7.43
CA LYS A 229 -0.62 24.79 -8.20
C LYS A 229 0.65 24.28 -7.52
N LYS A 230 0.72 24.35 -6.19
CA LYS A 230 1.89 23.84 -5.46
C LYS A 230 1.92 22.30 -5.46
N LEU A 231 0.79 21.66 -5.18
CA LEU A 231 0.69 20.21 -5.14
C LEU A 231 0.81 19.57 -6.53
N SER A 232 0.51 20.27 -7.61
CA SER A 232 0.73 19.76 -8.98
C SER A 232 2.20 19.50 -9.32
N GLU A 233 3.14 19.94 -8.47
CA GLU A 233 4.56 19.58 -8.58
C GLU A 233 4.84 18.13 -8.16
N VAL A 234 3.96 17.52 -7.34
CA VAL A 234 4.15 16.19 -6.74
C VAL A 234 2.96 15.24 -6.93
N LEU A 235 1.78 15.77 -7.26
CA LEU A 235 0.55 15.02 -7.52
C LEU A 235 0.01 15.38 -8.91
N THR A 236 -0.65 14.42 -9.55
CA THR A 236 -1.40 14.64 -10.78
C THR A 236 -2.71 15.38 -10.51
N ASP A 237 -3.26 16.03 -11.55
CA ASP A 237 -4.57 16.69 -11.45
C ASP A 237 -5.68 15.69 -11.10
N GLU A 238 -5.59 14.45 -11.61
CA GLU A 238 -6.49 13.36 -11.24
C GLU A 238 -6.40 12.99 -9.76
N GLU A 239 -5.19 12.87 -9.19
CA GLU A 239 -5.00 12.59 -7.76
C GLU A 239 -5.56 13.73 -6.89
N ILE A 240 -5.27 14.99 -7.26
CA ILE A 240 -5.82 16.15 -6.56
C ILE A 240 -7.36 16.14 -6.61
N LYS A 241 -7.94 15.85 -7.78
CA LYS A 241 -9.40 15.76 -7.94
C LYS A 241 -10.00 14.63 -7.12
N ASP A 242 -9.35 13.47 -7.10
CA ASP A 242 -9.76 12.30 -6.33
C ASP A 242 -9.72 12.57 -4.82
N ILE A 243 -8.65 13.18 -4.30
CA ILE A 243 -8.53 13.62 -2.91
C ILE A 243 -9.69 14.54 -2.51
N LEU A 244 -9.94 15.59 -3.32
CA LEU A 244 -11.00 16.54 -3.04
C LEU A 244 -12.38 15.89 -3.10
N GLY A 245 -12.61 14.98 -4.06
CA GLY A 245 -13.82 14.18 -4.17
C GLY A 245 -14.06 13.32 -2.93
N LYS A 246 -13.05 12.59 -2.47
CA LYS A 246 -13.12 11.76 -1.26
C LYS A 246 -13.44 12.58 -0.01
N LYS A 247 -12.85 13.77 0.12
CA LYS A 247 -13.13 14.65 1.27
C LYS A 247 -14.57 15.15 1.28
N ILE A 248 -15.12 15.50 0.10
CA ILE A 248 -16.53 15.88 -0.02
C ILE A 248 -17.43 14.73 0.44
N GLU A 249 -17.14 13.51 -0.02
CA GLU A 249 -17.90 12.31 0.34
C GLU A 249 -17.83 12.01 1.85
N ILE A 250 -16.66 12.17 2.48
CA ILE A 250 -16.51 12.07 3.95
C ILE A 250 -17.41 13.07 4.66
N ASN A 251 -17.34 14.36 4.30
CA ASN A 251 -18.15 15.40 4.93
C ASN A 251 -19.67 15.12 4.77
N GLU A 252 -20.09 14.57 3.63
CA GLU A 252 -21.47 14.16 3.42
C GLU A 252 -21.85 12.98 4.32
N LEU A 253 -21.00 11.96 4.43
CA LEU A 253 -21.21 10.81 5.31
C LEU A 253 -21.31 11.23 6.78
N GLU A 254 -20.39 12.09 7.26
CA GLU A 254 -20.42 12.67 8.61
C GLU A 254 -21.75 13.38 8.88
N SER A 255 -22.21 14.22 7.96
CA SER A 255 -23.49 14.93 8.06
C SER A 255 -24.67 13.95 8.14
N GLN A 256 -24.67 12.92 7.29
CA GLN A 256 -25.70 11.88 7.30
C GLN A 256 -25.69 11.04 8.59
N LEU A 257 -24.51 10.73 9.13
CA LEU A 257 -24.34 10.01 10.40
C LEU A 257 -24.84 10.83 11.58
N ASN A 258 -24.52 12.12 11.62
CA ASN A 258 -25.02 13.04 12.65
C ASN A 258 -26.55 13.12 12.66
N ARG A 259 -27.19 13.16 11.48
CA ARG A 259 -28.66 13.10 11.37
C ARG A 259 -29.24 11.79 11.89
N LEU A 260 -28.61 10.66 11.57
CA LEU A 260 -29.08 9.35 12.03
C LEU A 260 -28.94 9.18 13.55
N ASN A 261 -27.82 9.61 14.13
CA ASN A 261 -27.59 9.55 15.58
C ASN A 261 -28.62 10.39 16.35
N ASN A 262 -28.97 11.58 15.84
CA ASN A 262 -29.99 12.42 16.46
C ASN A 262 -31.40 11.81 16.38
N LEU A 263 -31.70 11.02 15.34
CA LEU A 263 -32.97 10.31 15.23
C LEU A 263 -33.05 9.10 16.17
N SER A 264 -31.93 8.40 16.42
CA SER A 264 -31.89 7.28 17.36
C SER A 264 -32.01 7.68 18.82
N LEU A 265 -31.67 8.92 19.18
CA LEU A 265 -31.78 9.45 20.56
C LEU A 265 -33.21 9.89 20.92
N ASN A 266 -34.08 10.07 19.93
CA ASN A 266 -35.44 10.57 20.11
C ASN A 266 -36.51 9.45 20.08
N ASN A 267 -36.11 8.18 19.97
CA ASN A 267 -36.97 7.00 19.98
C ASN A 267 -36.61 6.09 21.16
#